data_AF-A0A3P7K034-F1
#
_entry.id   AF-A0A3P7K034-F1
#
_cell.length_a   1.000
_cell.length_b   1.000
_cell.length_c   1.000
_cell.angle_alpha   90.00
_cell.angle_beta   90.00
_cell.angle_gamma   90.00
#
_symmetry.space_group_name_H-M   'P 1'
#
loop_
_entity.id
_entity.type
_entity.pdbx_description
1 polymer ?
#
loop_
_entity_poly.entity_id
_entity_poly.type
_entity_poly.pdbx_seq_one_letter_code
_entity_poly.pdbx_strand_id
1 'polypeptide(L)'
;MIKNVFAGEHILVTGQVKNNHSTSVLKHVSIELRQKVHYTSGEAKRTDNRLITRLVCGSVAPTDTLTLHHSIQVPHDCYPSLERHNISIQVSYELLLTSLGNFTVDTPIMIGTRVGCPSPLSITSGEKSSIYYCVPPTEYSTG
;
A
#
# COMPACT_ATOMS: atom_id res chain seq x y z
N MET A 1 -14.38 -2.10 -9.85
CA MET A 1 -14.83 -0.93 -9.08
C MET A 1 -13.70 -0.58 -8.10
N ILE A 2 -13.11 0.61 -8.21
CA ILE A 2 -12.04 1.06 -7.32
C ILE A 2 -12.69 1.62 -6.05
N LYS A 3 -12.26 1.14 -4.86
CA LYS A 3 -12.74 1.68 -3.58
C LYS A 3 -11.81 2.80 -3.12
N ASN A 4 -12.39 3.98 -2.85
CA ASN A 4 -11.70 5.09 -2.22
C ASN A 4 -11.85 4.96 -0.69
N VAL A 5 -10.74 5.04 0.04
CA VAL A 5 -10.69 5.02 1.51
C VAL A 5 -9.72 6.08 2.00
N PHE A 6 -9.87 6.57 3.23
CA PHE A 6 -8.95 7.56 3.81
C PHE A 6 -8.04 6.93 4.86
N ALA A 7 -6.89 7.57 5.11
CA ALA A 7 -6.03 7.22 6.24
C ALA A 7 -6.83 7.26 7.55
N GLY A 8 -6.65 6.23 8.38
CA GLY A 8 -7.39 6.00 9.63
C GLY A 8 -8.73 5.28 9.47
N GLU A 9 -9.26 5.13 8.26
CA GLU A 9 -10.53 4.43 8.04
C GLU A 9 -10.38 2.91 8.03
N HIS A 10 -11.51 2.22 8.13
CA HIS A 10 -11.58 0.78 8.10
C HIS A 10 -12.07 0.26 6.75
N ILE A 11 -11.35 -0.73 6.22
CA ILE A 11 -11.76 -1.53 5.06
C ILE A 11 -12.46 -2.77 5.58
N LEU A 12 -13.75 -2.90 5.30
CA LEU A 12 -14.52 -4.11 5.56
C LEU A 12 -14.29 -5.13 4.44
N VAL A 13 -13.88 -6.34 4.82
CA VAL A 13 -13.61 -7.48 3.94
C VAL A 13 -14.55 -8.61 4.31
N THR A 14 -15.49 -8.89 3.40
CA THR A 14 -16.49 -9.95 3.53
C THR A 14 -16.43 -10.91 2.36
N GLY A 15 -16.63 -12.20 2.61
CA GLY A 15 -16.62 -13.20 1.55
C GLY A 15 -16.38 -14.61 2.10
N GLN A 16 -15.95 -15.52 1.22
CA GLN A 16 -15.64 -16.89 1.59
C GLN A 16 -14.40 -17.39 0.84
N VAL A 17 -13.56 -18.16 1.52
CA VAL A 17 -12.45 -18.93 0.93
C VAL A 17 -12.83 -20.39 1.00
N LYS A 18 -13.13 -20.98 -0.15
CA LYS A 18 -13.46 -22.40 -0.26
C LYS A 18 -12.24 -23.21 -0.67
N ASN A 19 -11.88 -24.20 0.14
CA ASN A 19 -10.81 -25.13 -0.19
C ASN A 19 -11.40 -26.33 -0.94
N ASN A 20 -11.21 -26.38 -2.26
CA ASN A 20 -11.67 -27.52 -3.07
C ASN A 20 -10.64 -28.67 -3.14
N HIS A 21 -9.48 -28.55 -2.49
CA HIS A 21 -8.54 -29.66 -2.40
C HIS A 21 -9.12 -30.75 -1.50
N SER A 22 -8.92 -32.02 -1.89
CA SER A 22 -9.41 -33.19 -1.14
C SER A 22 -8.51 -33.62 0.01
N THR A 23 -7.22 -33.22 -0.02
CA THR A 23 -6.21 -33.66 0.96
C THR A 23 -5.38 -32.52 1.54
N SER A 24 -5.25 -31.39 0.83
CA SER A 24 -4.38 -30.29 1.23
C SER A 24 -5.10 -29.23 2.05
N VAL A 25 -4.51 -28.82 3.16
CA VAL A 25 -4.96 -27.67 3.97
C VAL A 25 -4.44 -26.37 3.33
N LEU A 26 -5.31 -25.37 3.15
CA LEU A 26 -4.89 -24.01 2.85
C LEU A 26 -4.39 -23.36 4.14
N LYS A 27 -3.08 -23.18 4.27
CA LYS A 27 -2.49 -22.59 5.48
C LYS A 27 -2.40 -21.07 5.37
N HIS A 28 -2.52 -20.40 6.51
CA HIS A 28 -2.23 -18.96 6.66
C HIS A 28 -2.94 -18.08 5.61
N VAL A 29 -4.24 -18.30 5.41
CA VAL A 29 -5.08 -17.35 4.68
C VAL A 29 -4.96 -16.00 5.38
N SER A 30 -4.55 -14.98 4.65
CA SER A 30 -4.39 -13.63 5.18
C SER A 30 -4.90 -12.58 4.22
N ILE A 31 -5.38 -11.48 4.80
CA ILE A 31 -5.66 -10.24 4.09
C ILE A 31 -4.48 -9.31 4.33
N GLU A 32 -3.95 -8.73 3.26
CA GLU A 32 -2.79 -7.84 3.30
C GLU A 32 -3.10 -6.52 2.60
N LEU A 33 -2.77 -5.42 3.25
CA LEU A 33 -2.70 -4.11 2.60
C LEU A 33 -1.25 -3.90 2.19
N ARG A 34 -1.00 -3.71 0.89
CA ARG A 34 0.33 -3.42 0.35
C ARG A 34 0.33 -2.09 -0.38
N GLN A 35 1.47 -1.42 -0.30
CA GLN A 35 1.80 -0.23 -1.06
C GLN A 35 2.79 -0.62 -2.15
N LYS A 36 2.58 -0.09 -3.35
CA LYS A 36 3.51 -0.15 -4.48
C LYS A 36 3.96 1.26 -4.80
N VAL A 37 5.27 1.47 -4.80
CA VAL A 37 5.87 2.74 -5.23
C VAL A 37 6.70 2.50 -6.47
N HIS A 38 6.28 3.09 -7.57
CA HIS A 38 6.98 3.04 -8.84
C HIS A 38 7.81 4.31 -9.01
N TYR A 39 9.10 4.14 -9.27
CA TYR A 39 10.06 5.21 -9.53
C TYR A 39 10.55 5.11 -10.98
N THR A 40 10.58 6.23 -11.68
CA THR A 40 11.07 6.36 -13.05
C THR A 40 12.02 7.55 -13.16
N SER A 41 13.25 7.30 -13.63
CA SER A 41 14.27 8.33 -13.84
C SER A 41 14.98 8.07 -15.16
N GLY A 42 14.64 8.82 -16.21
CA GLY A 42 15.04 8.48 -17.58
C GLY A 42 14.53 7.09 -17.96
N GLU A 43 15.42 6.23 -18.43
CA GLU A 43 15.11 4.83 -18.76
C GLU A 43 15.06 3.90 -17.53
N ALA A 44 15.57 4.35 -16.38
CA ALA A 44 15.60 3.53 -15.17
C ALA A 44 14.21 3.47 -14.53
N LYS A 45 13.72 2.25 -14.29
CA LYS A 45 12.45 1.96 -13.60
C LYS A 45 12.72 1.08 -12.38
N ARG A 46 12.13 1.42 -11.25
CA ARG A 46 12.18 0.63 -10.01
C ARG A 46 10.80 0.56 -9.38
N THR A 47 10.48 -0.58 -8.79
CA THR A 47 9.25 -0.76 -8.01
C THR A 47 9.62 -1.26 -6.63
N ASP A 48 9.23 -0.52 -5.61
CA ASP A 48 9.33 -0.96 -4.22
C ASP A 48 7.93 -1.38 -3.73
N ASN A 49 7.87 -2.56 -3.12
CA ASN A 49 6.64 -3.12 -2.55
C ASN A 49 6.77 -3.11 -1.03
N ARG A 50 5.83 -2.49 -0.33
CA ARG A 50 5.80 -2.42 1.14
C ARG A 50 4.53 -3.06 1.67
N LEU A 51 4.68 -4.06 2.55
CA LEU A 51 3.57 -4.55 3.35
C LEU A 51 3.23 -3.50 4.41
N ILE A 52 2.00 -3.03 4.41
CA ILE A 52 1.49 -2.03 5.35
C ILE A 52 0.84 -2.70 6.55
N THR A 53 -0.04 -3.67 6.30
CA THR A 53 -0.74 -4.40 7.35
C THR A 53 -1.08 -5.80 6.87
N ARG A 54 -1.05 -6.77 7.77
CA ARG A 54 -1.44 -8.16 7.50
C ARG A 54 -2.35 -8.67 8.62
N LEU A 55 -3.48 -9.22 8.24
CA LEU A 55 -4.40 -9.93 9.12
C LEU A 55 -4.47 -11.40 8.73
N VAL A 56 -4.02 -12.29 9.62
CA VAL A 56 -4.15 -13.74 9.42
C VAL A 56 -5.57 -14.16 9.79
N CYS A 57 -6.30 -14.69 8.82
CA CYS A 57 -7.70 -15.10 8.95
C CYS A 57 -7.84 -16.57 9.40
N GLY A 58 -6.82 -17.40 9.17
CA GLY A 58 -6.77 -18.79 9.63
C GLY A 58 -6.26 -19.77 8.58
N SER A 59 -6.63 -21.04 8.74
CA SER A 59 -6.37 -22.10 7.75
C SER A 59 -7.69 -22.78 7.38
N VAL A 60 -7.76 -23.36 6.17
CA VAL A 60 -8.98 -24.01 5.67
C VAL A 60 -8.68 -25.47 5.41
N ALA A 61 -9.39 -26.37 6.11
CA ALA A 61 -9.25 -27.81 5.92
C ALA A 61 -9.65 -28.24 4.50
N PRO A 62 -9.25 -29.44 4.03
CA PRO A 62 -9.68 -29.96 2.73
C PRO A 62 -11.20 -29.99 2.64
N THR A 63 -11.75 -29.63 1.48
CA THR A 63 -13.20 -29.56 1.20
C THR A 63 -14.01 -28.59 2.08
N ASP A 64 -13.35 -27.75 2.87
CA ASP A 64 -13.98 -26.86 3.84
C ASP A 64 -14.04 -25.40 3.36
N THR A 65 -14.73 -24.54 4.10
CA THR A 65 -14.91 -23.12 3.78
C THR A 65 -14.65 -22.22 4.97
N LEU A 66 -13.83 -21.19 4.76
CA LEU A 66 -13.60 -20.11 5.72
C LEU A 66 -14.46 -18.90 5.33
N THR A 67 -15.32 -18.45 6.23
CA THR A 67 -16.06 -17.18 6.04
C THR A 67 -15.21 -16.00 6.50
N LEU A 68 -15.14 -14.97 5.67
CA LEU A 68 -14.45 -13.72 5.95
C LEU A 68 -15.46 -12.67 6.39
N HIS A 69 -15.21 -12.05 7.54
CA HIS A 69 -15.92 -10.87 8.02
C HIS A 69 -14.98 -10.06 8.91
N HIS A 70 -14.02 -9.39 8.26
CA HIS A 70 -12.91 -8.72 8.94
C HIS A 70 -12.86 -7.23 8.59
N SER A 71 -12.31 -6.45 9.52
CA SER A 71 -12.06 -5.03 9.35
C SER A 71 -10.56 -4.78 9.45
N ILE A 72 -10.01 -4.06 8.49
CA ILE A 72 -8.58 -3.67 8.48
C ILE A 72 -8.52 -2.16 8.51
N GLN A 73 -7.82 -1.63 9.50
CA GLN A 73 -7.60 -0.19 9.58
C GLN A 73 -6.48 0.22 8.61
N VAL A 74 -6.72 1.25 7.82
CA VAL A 74 -5.69 1.94 7.05
C VAL A 74 -4.87 2.78 8.03
N PRO A 75 -3.56 2.57 8.16
CA PRO A 75 -2.74 3.37 9.06
C PRO A 75 -2.83 4.87 8.79
N HIS A 76 -2.72 5.67 9.85
CA HIS A 76 -2.80 7.13 9.76
C HIS A 76 -1.63 7.76 9.02
N ASP A 77 -0.48 7.07 8.94
CA ASP A 77 0.75 7.49 8.27
C ASP A 77 0.85 7.00 6.82
N CYS A 78 -0.21 6.37 6.27
CA CYS A 78 -0.23 5.99 4.86
C CYS A 78 -0.22 7.22 3.96
N TYR A 79 0.72 7.23 3.00
CA TYR A 79 0.74 8.24 1.95
C TYR A 79 -0.51 8.14 1.06
N PRO A 80 -1.05 9.26 0.57
CA PRO A 80 -2.11 9.22 -0.42
C PRO A 80 -1.68 8.48 -1.69
N SER A 81 -2.62 7.82 -2.36
CA SER A 81 -2.40 7.32 -3.71
C SER A 81 -2.04 8.48 -4.64
N LEU A 82 -1.02 8.26 -5.47
CA LEU A 82 -0.52 9.22 -6.44
C LEU A 82 -0.34 8.52 -7.78
N GLU A 83 -1.28 8.72 -8.68
CA GLU A 83 -1.21 8.23 -10.05
C GLU A 83 -1.50 9.39 -10.99
N ARG A 84 -0.45 9.92 -11.60
CA ARG A 84 -0.53 11.03 -12.56
C ARG A 84 0.38 10.73 -13.74
N HIS A 85 -0.09 11.11 -14.92
CA HIS A 85 0.73 11.11 -16.13
C HIS A 85 1.90 12.10 -15.91
N ASN A 86 3.10 11.69 -16.29
CA ASN A 86 4.34 12.48 -16.23
C ASN A 86 4.92 12.79 -14.83
N ILE A 87 4.62 11.98 -13.81
CA ILE A 87 5.34 12.04 -12.53
C ILE A 87 6.26 10.83 -12.41
N SER A 88 7.52 11.08 -12.09
CA SER A 88 8.55 10.06 -11.85
C SER A 88 8.27 9.12 -10.69
N ILE A 89 7.32 9.46 -9.81
CA ILE A 89 6.94 8.67 -8.64
C ILE A 89 5.43 8.45 -8.67
N GLN A 90 5.03 7.19 -8.62
CA GLN A 90 3.63 6.79 -8.50
C GLN A 90 3.47 5.92 -7.26
N VAL A 91 2.39 6.15 -6.51
CA VAL A 91 2.05 5.43 -5.28
C VAL A 91 0.68 4.81 -5.47
N SER A 92 0.61 3.48 -5.44
CA SER A 92 -0.63 2.72 -5.53
C SER A 92 -0.74 1.74 -4.37
N TYR A 93 -1.98 1.29 -4.10
CA TYR A 93 -2.27 0.36 -3.03
C TYR A 93 -3.12 -0.78 -3.53
N GLU A 94 -2.91 -1.93 -2.92
CA GLU A 94 -3.64 -3.15 -3.21
C GLU A 94 -4.00 -3.86 -1.91
N LEU A 95 -5.23 -4.37 -1.87
CA LEU A 95 -5.70 -5.28 -0.85
C LEU A 95 -5.60 -6.69 -1.42
N LEU A 96 -4.81 -7.55 -0.79
CA LEU A 96 -4.61 -8.92 -1.21
C LEU A 96 -5.33 -9.86 -0.25
N LEU A 97 -6.11 -10.79 -0.78
CA LEU A 97 -6.50 -12.01 -0.08
C LEU A 97 -5.60 -13.14 -0.60
N THR A 98 -4.79 -13.73 0.27
CA THR A 98 -3.75 -14.67 -0.16
C THR A 98 -3.57 -15.83 0.81
N SER A 99 -3.12 -16.97 0.27
CA SER A 99 -2.53 -18.07 1.03
C SER A 99 -1.24 -18.48 0.31
N LEU A 100 -0.13 -18.47 1.05
CA LEU A 100 1.21 -18.70 0.51
C LEU A 100 1.26 -20.00 -0.30
N GLY A 101 1.66 -19.90 -1.56
CA GLY A 101 1.79 -21.04 -2.48
C GLY A 101 0.48 -21.62 -3.03
N ASN A 102 -0.67 -21.04 -2.70
CA ASN A 102 -1.97 -21.54 -3.14
C ASN A 102 -2.68 -20.54 -4.06
N PHE A 103 -2.96 -19.33 -3.56
CA PHE A 103 -3.69 -18.34 -4.33
C PHE A 103 -3.35 -16.92 -3.88
N THR A 104 -3.61 -15.96 -4.77
CA THR A 104 -3.60 -14.53 -4.46
C THR A 104 -4.70 -13.87 -5.27
N VAL A 105 -5.54 -13.08 -4.59
CA VAL A 105 -6.56 -12.23 -5.20
C VAL A 105 -6.21 -10.80 -4.81
N ASP A 106 -5.85 -9.98 -5.78
CA ASP A 106 -5.56 -8.57 -5.61
C ASP A 106 -6.79 -7.70 -5.93
N THR A 107 -6.97 -6.64 -5.16
CA THR A 107 -7.99 -5.62 -5.41
C THR A 107 -7.36 -4.25 -5.27
N PRO A 108 -7.35 -3.41 -6.32
CA PRO A 108 -6.79 -2.08 -6.24
C PRO A 108 -7.63 -1.20 -5.31
N ILE A 109 -6.96 -0.43 -4.47
CA ILE A 109 -7.60 0.56 -3.60
C ILE A 109 -6.92 1.92 -3.74
N MET A 110 -7.70 2.98 -3.54
CA MET A 110 -7.19 4.35 -3.55
C MET A 110 -7.26 4.93 -2.14
N ILE A 111 -6.12 5.35 -1.62
CA ILE A 111 -6.04 6.04 -0.34
C ILE A 111 -6.08 7.56 -0.61
N GLY A 112 -7.15 8.22 -0.21
CA GLY A 112 -7.34 9.66 -0.40
C GLY A 112 -6.65 10.52 0.67
N THR A 113 -6.43 11.79 0.35
CA THR A 113 -6.16 12.82 1.36
C THR A 113 -7.46 13.22 2.04
N ARG A 114 -7.52 13.20 3.38
CA ARG A 114 -8.54 14.01 4.07
C ARG A 114 -8.30 15.46 3.66
N VAL A 115 -9.36 16.16 3.29
CA VAL A 115 -9.35 17.55 2.81
C VAL A 115 -8.51 18.39 3.79
N GLY A 116 -7.32 18.86 3.38
CA GLY A 116 -6.44 19.67 4.23
C GLY A 116 -4.94 19.45 4.08
N CYS A 117 -4.49 18.31 3.54
CA CYS A 117 -3.07 18.11 3.23
C CYS A 117 -2.81 18.47 1.76
N PRO A 118 -2.22 19.64 1.45
CA PRO A 118 -1.79 19.91 0.09
C PRO A 118 -0.75 18.84 -0.30
N SER A 119 -1.02 18.13 -1.40
CA SER A 119 0.04 17.34 -2.06
C SER A 119 1.23 18.29 -2.31
N PRO A 120 2.49 17.86 -2.15
CA PRO A 120 3.62 18.69 -2.58
C PRO A 120 3.45 18.94 -4.09
N LEU A 121 2.95 20.13 -4.43
CA LEU A 121 2.75 20.55 -5.80
C LEU A 121 4.13 20.85 -6.36
N SER A 122 4.64 19.88 -7.11
CA SER A 122 5.74 20.02 -8.06
C SER A 122 7.13 20.19 -7.44
N ILE A 123 8.00 19.19 -7.67
CA ILE A 123 9.41 19.44 -7.91
C ILE A 123 9.53 19.56 -9.43
N THR A 124 8.99 20.64 -10.02
CA THR A 124 9.45 21.01 -11.36
C THR A 124 10.87 21.50 -11.18
N SER A 125 11.85 20.75 -11.70
CA SER A 125 13.17 21.26 -12.00
C SER A 125 13.05 22.33 -13.09
N GLY A 126 12.50 23.48 -12.74
CA GLY A 126 12.62 24.71 -13.53
C GLY A 126 14.03 25.23 -13.37
N GLU A 127 14.68 25.51 -14.50
CA GLU A 127 16.03 26.06 -14.59
C GLU A 127 16.31 27.14 -13.53
N LYS A 128 17.05 26.76 -12.48
CA LYS A 128 18.02 27.60 -11.77
C LYS A 128 18.79 26.74 -10.77
N SER A 129 20.06 26.47 -11.11
CA SER A 129 21.17 26.16 -10.21
C SER A 129 20.78 25.66 -8.81
N SER A 130 20.46 24.37 -8.67
CA SER A 130 20.18 23.74 -7.38
C SER A 130 21.45 23.09 -6.82
N ILE A 131 22.41 23.92 -6.40
CA ILE A 131 23.52 23.44 -5.58
C ILE A 131 23.06 23.49 -4.12
N TYR A 132 22.90 22.33 -3.49
CA TYR A 132 22.62 22.23 -2.06
C TYR A 132 23.93 21.89 -1.34
N TYR A 133 24.41 22.82 -0.52
CA TYR A 133 25.54 22.56 0.38
C TYR A 133 25.00 22.11 1.73
N CYS A 134 25.47 20.95 2.21
CA CYS A 134 25.30 20.55 3.60
C CYS A 134 26.26 21.38 4.47
N VAL A 135 25.73 22.33 5.24
CA VAL A 135 26.53 23.06 6.23
C VAL A 135 26.52 22.24 7.54
N PRO A 136 27.70 21.87 8.10
CA PRO A 136 27.76 21.23 9.41
C PRO A 136 27.22 22.18 10.49
N PRO A 137 26.64 21.67 11.60
CA PRO A 137 26.14 22.51 12.67
C PRO A 137 27.33 23.16 13.42
N THR A 138 27.70 24.38 13.03
CA THR A 138 28.53 25.26 13.86
C THR A 138 27.63 26.11 14.75
N GLU A 139 27.71 25.84 16.05
CA GLU A 139 27.62 26.81 17.14
C GLU A 139 26.39 27.73 17.15
N TYR A 140 25.29 27.27 17.77
CA TYR A 140 24.35 28.21 18.40
C TYR A 140 24.98 28.77 19.67
N SER A 141 25.78 29.82 19.48
CA SER A 141 26.19 30.76 20.52
C SER A 141 25.06 31.78 20.71
N THR A 142 24.46 31.74 21.91
CA THR A 142 23.85 32.83 22.70
C THR A 142 23.07 33.95 21.98
N GLY A 143 21.77 33.99 22.27
CA GLY A 143 20.97 35.20 22.41
C GLY A 143 20.06 35.05 23.61
#